data_AF-C2JVZ4-F1
#
_entry.id   AF-C2JVZ4-F1
#
_cell.length_a   1.000
_cell.length_b   1.000
_cell.length_c   1.000
_cell.angle_alpha   90.00
_cell.angle_beta   90.00
_cell.angle_gamma   90.00
#
_symmetry.space_group_name_H-M   'P 1'
#
loop_
_entity.id
_entity.type
_entity.pdbx_description
1 polymer ?
#
loop_
_entity_poly.entity_id
_entity_poly.type
_entity_poly.pdbx_seq_one_letter_code
_entity_poly.pdbx_strand_id
1 'polypeptide(L)'
;MGKIKINIWTAIYDIVACFIFASSWFVIFATAVNDAANKTNVTSGAGIFFYTVAWIGVVLNAVALWQSYKHHISLVGGILGVIGSLCFGISAVFAFPAIVLLIIAIVFLFLQHPRKQNKVA
;
A
#
# COMPACT_ATOMS: atom_id res chain seq x y z
N MET A 1 2.82 -6.62 -26.23
CA MET A 1 2.68 -5.37 -25.45
C MET A 1 3.65 -5.44 -24.29
N GLY A 2 4.51 -4.43 -24.10
CA GLY A 2 5.40 -4.37 -22.95
C GLY A 2 4.62 -4.07 -21.67
N LYS A 3 5.08 -4.60 -20.53
CA LYS A 3 4.47 -4.31 -19.22
C LYS A 3 4.61 -2.81 -18.90
N ILE A 4 3.57 -2.21 -18.33
CA ILE A 4 3.60 -0.81 -17.87
C ILE A 4 4.58 -0.72 -16.71
N LYS A 5 5.59 0.14 -16.85
CA LYS A 5 6.64 0.31 -15.85
C LYS A 5 6.09 0.81 -14.52
N ILE A 6 5.11 1.72 -14.52
CA ILE A 6 4.55 2.25 -13.26
C ILE A 6 3.97 1.13 -12.39
N ASN A 7 3.22 0.19 -12.97
CA ASN A 7 2.57 -0.87 -12.21
C ASN A 7 3.61 -1.78 -11.55
N ILE A 8 4.73 -2.02 -12.24
CA ILE A 8 5.87 -2.77 -11.68
C ILE A 8 6.50 -2.01 -10.53
N TRP A 9 6.77 -0.70 -10.70
CA TRP A 9 7.33 0.14 -9.65
C TRP A 9 6.41 0.25 -8.43
N THR A 10 5.10 0.41 -8.64
CA THR A 10 4.10 0.40 -7.57
C THR A 10 4.08 -0.95 -6.85
N ALA A 11 4.14 -2.08 -7.58
CA ALA A 11 4.20 -3.39 -6.96
C ALA A 11 5.47 -3.59 -6.10
N ILE A 12 6.63 -3.08 -6.56
CA ILE A 12 7.87 -3.10 -5.77
C ILE A 12 7.72 -2.24 -4.51
N TYR A 13 7.14 -1.05 -4.64
CA TYR A 13 6.86 -0.18 -3.50
C TYR A 13 5.95 -0.87 -2.48
N ASP A 14 4.87 -1.50 -2.94
CA ASP A 14 3.92 -2.20 -2.07
C ASP A 14 4.57 -3.35 -1.30
N ILE A 15 5.55 -4.06 -1.91
CA ILE A 15 6.34 -5.07 -1.20
C ILE A 15 7.10 -4.43 -0.03
N VAL A 16 7.77 -3.32 -0.26
CA VAL A 16 8.50 -2.59 0.79
C VAL A 16 7.53 -2.07 1.85
N ALA A 17 6.40 -1.52 1.44
CA ALA A 17 5.35 -1.04 2.34
C ALA A 17 4.81 -2.17 3.23
N CYS A 18 4.62 -3.38 2.71
CA CYS A 18 4.23 -4.55 3.51
C CYS A 18 5.21 -4.84 4.65
N PHE A 19 6.52 -4.81 4.39
CA PHE A 19 7.53 -5.01 5.44
C PHE A 19 7.51 -3.89 6.48
N ILE A 20 7.40 -2.64 6.03
CA ILE A 20 7.29 -1.48 6.90
C ILE A 20 6.04 -1.59 7.78
N PHE A 21 4.88 -1.92 7.21
CA PHE A 21 3.62 -2.06 7.95
C PHE A 21 3.66 -3.24 8.93
N ALA A 22 4.31 -4.34 8.56
CA ALA A 22 4.50 -5.48 9.46
C ALA A 22 5.34 -5.08 10.69
N SER A 23 6.35 -4.23 10.52
CA SER A 23 7.17 -3.72 11.64
C SER A 23 6.47 -2.65 12.48
N SER A 24 5.38 -2.06 11.99
CA SER A 24 4.79 -0.85 12.58
C SER A 24 4.36 -1.04 14.03
N TRP A 25 3.75 -2.16 14.37
CA TRP A 25 3.29 -2.42 15.73
C TRP A 25 4.47 -2.48 16.69
N PHE A 26 5.53 -3.21 16.33
CA PHE A 26 6.72 -3.33 17.17
C PHE A 26 7.38 -1.97 17.42
N VAL A 27 7.50 -1.14 16.38
CA VAL A 27 8.11 0.20 16.49
C VAL A 27 7.23 1.17 17.29
N ILE A 28 5.91 1.18 17.04
CA ILE A 28 4.98 2.06 17.76
C ILE A 28 4.91 1.67 19.24
N PHE A 29 4.86 0.38 19.57
CA PHE A 29 4.90 -0.08 20.97
C PHE A 29 6.24 0.25 21.65
N ALA A 30 7.38 -0.02 20.99
CA ALA A 30 8.69 0.27 21.56
C ALA A 30 8.88 1.78 21.83
N THR A 31 8.46 2.63 20.89
CA THR A 31 8.53 4.09 21.07
C THR A 31 7.58 4.58 22.16
N ALA A 32 6.39 3.97 22.29
CA ALA A 32 5.44 4.33 23.34
C ALA A 32 5.96 4.00 24.74
N VAL A 33 6.63 2.85 24.91
CA VAL A 33 7.30 2.48 26.17
C VAL A 33 8.44 3.45 26.47
N ASN A 34 9.24 3.82 25.46
CA ASN A 34 10.32 4.79 25.62
C ASN A 34 9.79 6.18 26.03
N ASP A 35 8.72 6.65 25.39
CA ASP A 35 8.10 7.94 25.73
C ASP A 35 7.54 7.95 27.15
N ALA A 36 6.95 6.84 27.61
CA ALA A 36 6.50 6.69 28.99
C ALA A 36 7.66 6.69 30.01
N ALA A 37 8.78 6.05 29.68
CA ALA A 37 9.94 5.95 30.56
C ALA A 37 10.76 7.26 30.63
N ASN A 38 10.91 7.94 29.49
CA ASN A 38 11.85 9.06 29.31
C ASN A 38 11.17 10.42 29.12
N LYS A 39 9.82 10.49 29.15
CA LYS A 39 9.03 11.71 28.89
C LYS A 39 9.40 12.38 27.55
N THR A 40 9.64 11.57 26.52
CA THR A 40 9.93 12.01 25.16
C THR A 40 8.67 11.98 24.27
N ASN A 41 8.78 12.42 23.01
CA ASN A 41 7.69 12.39 22.00
C ASN A 41 8.09 11.62 20.72
N VAL A 42 8.83 10.52 20.87
CA VAL A 42 9.35 9.72 19.76
C VAL A 42 8.22 8.96 19.04
N THR A 43 7.15 8.58 19.74
CA THR A 43 5.99 7.88 19.16
C THR A 43 5.29 8.73 18.10
N SER A 44 5.20 10.05 18.29
CA SER A 44 4.63 10.95 17.28
C SER A 44 5.45 10.93 15.98
N GLY A 45 6.78 10.92 16.08
CA GLY A 45 7.67 10.84 14.92
C GLY A 45 7.54 9.50 14.17
N ALA A 46 7.47 8.39 14.90
CA ALA A 46 7.22 7.08 14.31
C ALA A 46 5.86 7.03 13.59
N GLY A 47 4.81 7.56 14.20
CA GLY A 47 3.48 7.64 13.58
C GLY A 47 3.48 8.43 12.28
N ILE A 48 4.12 9.61 12.25
CA ILE A 48 4.25 10.43 11.03
C ILE A 48 4.96 9.65 9.93
N PHE A 49 6.06 8.96 10.24
CA PHE A 49 6.79 8.15 9.26
C PHE A 49 5.89 7.07 8.63
N PHE A 50 5.23 6.25 9.45
CA PHE A 50 4.37 5.18 8.98
C PHE A 50 3.19 5.70 8.14
N TYR A 51 2.52 6.76 8.59
CA TYR A 51 1.41 7.35 7.83
C TYR A 51 1.88 7.99 6.53
N THR A 52 3.08 8.58 6.50
CA THR A 52 3.64 9.13 5.26
C THR A 52 3.87 8.04 4.21
N VAL A 53 4.46 6.90 4.61
CA VAL A 53 4.61 5.72 3.73
C VAL A 53 3.25 5.22 3.24
N ALA A 54 2.23 5.21 4.10
CA ALA A 54 0.87 4.85 3.73
C ALA A 54 0.31 5.75 2.62
N TRP A 55 0.38 7.07 2.82
CA TRP A 55 -0.18 8.04 1.89
C TRP A 55 0.58 8.09 0.55
N ILE A 56 1.90 7.87 0.56
CA ILE A 56 2.66 7.67 -0.68
C ILE A 56 2.14 6.42 -1.42
N GLY A 57 1.88 5.33 -0.72
CA GLY A 57 1.30 4.11 -1.28
C GLY A 57 -0.07 4.34 -1.91
N VAL A 58 -0.94 5.13 -1.27
CA VAL A 58 -2.25 5.52 -1.83
C VAL A 58 -2.08 6.22 -3.17
N VAL A 59 -1.17 7.20 -3.25
CA VAL A 59 -0.94 7.97 -4.48
C VAL A 59 -0.36 7.08 -5.59
N LEU A 60 0.65 6.27 -5.30
CA LEU A 60 1.27 5.38 -6.29
C LEU A 60 0.29 4.34 -6.84
N ASN A 61 -0.56 3.78 -5.97
CA ASN A 61 -1.60 2.84 -6.38
C ASN A 61 -2.71 3.51 -7.17
N ALA A 62 -3.09 4.74 -6.84
CA ALA A 62 -4.07 5.52 -7.62
C ALA A 62 -3.53 5.85 -9.03
N VAL A 63 -2.24 6.19 -9.15
CA VAL A 63 -1.61 6.43 -10.46
C VAL A 63 -1.52 5.14 -11.27
N ALA A 64 -1.14 4.01 -10.65
CA ALA A 64 -1.12 2.70 -11.32
C ALA A 64 -2.53 2.27 -11.77
N LEU A 65 -3.55 2.56 -10.97
CA LEU A 65 -4.96 2.34 -11.31
C LEU A 65 -5.36 3.15 -12.55
N TRP A 66 -5.03 4.45 -12.58
CA TRP A 66 -5.31 5.30 -13.72
C TRP A 66 -4.61 4.79 -14.99
N GLN A 67 -3.33 4.43 -14.91
CA GLN A 67 -2.61 3.91 -16.08
C GLN A 67 -3.19 2.57 -16.54
N SER A 68 -3.54 1.68 -15.61
CA SER A 68 -4.20 0.42 -15.94
C SER A 68 -5.54 0.63 -16.66
N TYR A 69 -6.30 1.66 -16.28
CA TYR A 69 -7.52 2.06 -16.97
C TYR A 69 -7.25 2.50 -18.42
N LYS A 70 -6.27 3.39 -18.63
CA LYS A 70 -5.90 3.89 -19.97
C LYS A 70 -5.40 2.79 -20.92
N HIS A 71 -4.77 1.76 -20.39
CA HIS A 71 -4.16 0.68 -21.17
C HIS A 71 -5.00 -0.61 -21.21
N HIS A 72 -6.27 -0.57 -20.75
CA HIS A 72 -7.18 -1.72 -20.71
C HIS A 72 -6.66 -2.95 -19.94
N ILE A 73 -5.89 -2.71 -18.88
CA ILE A 73 -5.35 -3.73 -17.97
C ILE A 73 -6.31 -3.88 -16.77
N SER A 74 -6.27 -5.02 -16.09
CA SER A 74 -7.02 -5.29 -14.86
C SER A 74 -6.80 -4.18 -13.83
N LEU A 75 -7.91 -3.64 -13.32
CA LEU A 75 -7.93 -2.58 -12.32
C LEU A 75 -7.80 -3.13 -10.89
N VAL A 76 -7.93 -4.45 -10.72
CA VAL A 76 -7.98 -5.13 -9.42
C VAL A 76 -6.75 -4.79 -8.57
N GLY A 77 -5.56 -4.83 -9.18
CA GLY A 77 -4.31 -4.49 -8.49
C GLY A 77 -4.31 -3.08 -7.93
N GLY A 78 -4.61 -2.08 -8.77
CA GLY A 78 -4.65 -0.69 -8.34
C GLY A 78 -5.73 -0.40 -7.29
N ILE A 79 -6.93 -1.00 -7.42
CA ILE A 79 -8.02 -0.81 -6.45
C ILE A 79 -7.63 -1.39 -5.08
N LEU A 80 -7.18 -2.65 -5.04
CA LEU A 80 -6.78 -3.30 -3.80
C LEU A 80 -5.59 -2.58 -3.15
N GLY A 81 -4.65 -2.09 -3.95
CA GLY A 81 -3.49 -1.36 -3.46
C GLY A 81 -3.85 -0.02 -2.82
N VAL A 82 -4.79 0.73 -3.43
CA VAL A 82 -5.34 1.96 -2.85
C VAL A 82 -6.05 1.67 -1.53
N ILE A 83 -6.95 0.67 -1.49
CA ILE A 83 -7.71 0.34 -0.29
C ILE A 83 -6.78 -0.15 0.83
N GLY A 84 -5.83 -1.04 0.51
CA GLY A 84 -4.84 -1.52 1.47
C GLY A 84 -4.01 -0.39 2.07
N SER A 85 -3.49 0.50 1.23
CA SER A 85 -2.73 1.67 1.69
C SER A 85 -3.58 2.63 2.53
N LEU A 86 -4.84 2.85 2.16
CA LEU A 86 -5.78 3.69 2.92
C LEU A 86 -6.12 3.08 4.29
N CYS A 87 -6.34 1.77 4.35
CA CYS A 87 -6.62 1.08 5.62
C CYS A 87 -5.54 1.39 6.65
N PHE A 88 -4.27 1.25 6.27
CA PHE A 88 -3.15 1.59 7.16
C PHE A 88 -2.98 3.10 7.38
N GLY A 89 -3.23 3.91 6.34
CA GLY A 89 -3.12 5.37 6.41
C GLY A 89 -4.12 6.04 7.35
N ILE A 90 -5.26 5.40 7.62
CA ILE A 90 -6.25 5.84 8.60
C ILE A 90 -5.86 5.39 10.01
N SER A 91 -5.37 4.16 10.16
CA SER A 91 -4.94 3.63 11.46
C SER A 91 -4.02 2.42 11.32
N ALA A 92 -2.96 2.40 12.14
CA ALA A 92 -2.04 1.27 12.24
C ALA A 92 -2.70 -0.04 12.72
N VAL A 93 -3.89 0.03 13.33
CA VAL A 93 -4.68 -1.15 13.73
C VAL A 93 -5.06 -2.00 12.51
N PHE A 94 -5.24 -1.39 11.34
CA PHE A 94 -5.58 -2.10 10.11
C PHE A 94 -4.35 -2.60 9.34
N ALA A 95 -3.16 -2.65 9.93
CA ALA A 95 -1.96 -3.11 9.21
C ALA A 95 -2.09 -4.53 8.67
N PHE A 96 -2.70 -5.45 9.42
CA PHE A 96 -2.87 -6.82 8.94
C PHE A 96 -3.81 -6.91 7.73
N PRO A 97 -5.04 -6.36 7.77
CA PRO A 97 -5.87 -6.22 6.58
C PRO A 97 -5.16 -5.52 5.41
N ALA A 98 -4.44 -4.44 5.69
CA ALA A 98 -3.70 -3.69 4.68
C ALA A 98 -2.66 -4.55 3.96
N ILE A 99 -1.85 -5.30 4.72
CA ILE A 99 -0.81 -6.20 4.17
C ILE A 99 -1.44 -7.26 3.26
N VAL A 100 -2.55 -7.88 3.68
CA VAL A 100 -3.24 -8.89 2.86
C VAL A 100 -3.71 -8.28 1.54
N LEU A 101 -4.34 -7.10 1.58
CA LEU A 101 -4.81 -6.40 0.38
C LEU A 101 -3.65 -5.99 -0.53
N LEU A 102 -2.54 -5.51 0.03
CA LEU A 102 -1.34 -5.16 -0.72
C LEU A 102 -0.69 -6.38 -1.37
N ILE A 103 -0.61 -7.53 -0.70
CA ILE A 103 -0.09 -8.77 -1.30
C ILE A 103 -0.90 -9.17 -2.53
N ILE A 104 -2.24 -9.11 -2.44
CA ILE A 104 -3.09 -9.39 -3.59
C ILE A 104 -2.88 -8.34 -4.68
N ALA A 105 -2.79 -7.05 -4.31
CA ALA A 105 -2.51 -5.96 -5.25
C ALA A 105 -1.21 -6.17 -6.03
N ILE A 106 -0.12 -6.52 -5.35
CA ILE A 106 1.21 -6.80 -5.91
C ILE A 106 1.11 -7.87 -7.00
N VAL A 107 0.42 -8.98 -6.73
CA VAL A 107 0.26 -10.08 -7.69
C VAL A 107 -0.43 -9.58 -8.96
N PHE A 108 -1.53 -8.83 -8.84
CA PHE A 108 -2.25 -8.31 -9.99
C PHE A 108 -1.47 -7.22 -10.75
N LEU A 109 -0.72 -6.37 -10.05
CA LEU A 109 0.11 -5.32 -10.63
C LEU A 109 1.30 -5.87 -11.43
N PHE A 110 1.89 -7.00 -11.00
CA PHE A 110 2.95 -7.68 -11.75
C PHE A 110 2.43 -8.49 -12.93
N LEU A 111 1.29 -9.15 -12.78
CA LEU A 111 0.69 -9.97 -13.84
C LEU A 111 0.16 -9.10 -14.98
N GLN A 112 -0.40 -7.92 -14.66
CA GLN A 112 -0.99 -7.00 -15.65
C GLN A 112 -1.97 -7.70 -16.60
N HIS A 113 -2.84 -8.55 -16.06
CA HIS A 113 -3.81 -9.27 -16.86
C HIS A 113 -4.69 -8.32 -17.68
N PRO A 114 -4.94 -8.61 -18.98
CA PRO A 114 -5.83 -7.79 -19.79
C PRO A 114 -7.23 -7.80 -19.18
N ARG A 115 -7.90 -6.64 -19.18
CA ARG A 115 -9.25 -6.53 -18.66
C ARG A 115 -10.19 -7.32 -19.55
N LYS A 116 -10.96 -8.26 -18.99
CA LYS A 116 -12.09 -8.86 -19.72
C LYS A 116 -13.01 -7.72 -20.17
N GLN A 117 -13.13 -7.52 -21.47
CA GLN A 117 -14.20 -6.68 -21.99
C GLN A 117 -15.49 -7.46 -21.77
N ASN A 118 -16.34 -6.98 -20.87
CA ASN A 118 -17.73 -7.43 -20.86
C ASN A 118 -18.30 -7.03 -22.22
N LYS A 119 -18.51 -8.02 -23.09
CA LYS A 119 -19.49 -7.86 -24.17
C LYS A 119 -20.83 -7.67 -23.45
N VAL A 120 -21.20 -6.41 -23.25
CA VAL A 120 -22.59 -6.07 -22.91
C VAL A 120 -23.37 -6.42 -24.17
N ALA A 121 -23.98 -7.60 -24.16
CA ALA A 121 -24.96 -8.03 -25.16
C ALA A 121 -26.30 -7.37 -24.84
#